data_AF-A0A2U3L5W9-F1
#
_entry.id   AF-A0A2U3L5W9-F1
#
_cell.length_a   1.000
_cell.length_b   1.000
_cell.length_c   1.000
_cell.angle_alpha   90.00
_cell.angle_beta   90.00
_cell.angle_gamma   90.00
#
_symmetry.space_group_name_H-M   'P 1'
#
loop_
_entity.id
_entity.type
_entity.pdbx_description
1 polymer ?
#
loop_
_entity_poly.entity_id
_entity_poly.type
_entity_poly.pdbx_seq_one_letter_code
_entity_poly.pdbx_strand_id
1 'polypeptide(L)'
;MKIPTRILLLALLSSGLASVAAAKSWRVADFQDNISVAKDGSAVVTEHITLAFVGEWHGIHRTIPIEYPGPNRTNYELYVDVTSVSDGEGRALKYDSSVSNGFRDLKIYIPHAVDATRTVEIAYRVRNGTRFFEDHDEFYWNVTGNDWPVPIDHAAATVSFPDAAAGSLRAQAFTGVYGSAERATAKVDGAAAQFETNNPLPMRGGLTVDVYIPKDILEEPGAITRFFWFIGGNPAVFLPLVTLAVMFPLWWYKGRDQDPGMSVAPMYEPPPGISPAEAGTLLEDTIHPRDITSTMVDMAVRGYIKIEETAEKVVLFTHKDYVFHLLKPREQWGGDLAPHERVMLENVFAGGDETRLSSLKNRFYTAVPVIRQDIMSELKNKGIYLLDPESANGYSVAAAVAILIPFAIFQYLGWANFFSSVPLLIVSVLISALIWWLFARVMTAKTVKGARTRIAVLGFQEFMNRVDAERLKVMPPTTFEKFLPYAMALGVEHHWAQAFAGIIKDPPSWYVAPGVYAPGMMFNPIFFSSSMHSMASDMHQVFVSAPRASSSGSGFGGGGFGGGGFSGGGFGGGGGSAF
;
A
#
# COMPACT_ATOMS: atom_id res chain seq x y z
N MET A 1 -23.77 -27.37 65.35
CA MET A 1 -23.03 -26.10 65.20
C MET A 1 -24.04 -24.96 65.23
N LYS A 2 -24.01 -24.10 66.26
CA LYS A 2 -24.93 -22.98 66.44
C LYS A 2 -24.43 -21.79 65.62
N ILE A 3 -25.28 -21.27 64.72
CA ILE A 3 -25.02 -20.03 63.97
C ILE A 3 -25.34 -18.85 64.91
N PRO A 4 -24.43 -17.87 65.12
CA PRO A 4 -24.68 -16.80 66.07
C PRO A 4 -25.60 -15.72 65.49
N THR A 5 -26.69 -15.46 66.21
CA THR A 5 -27.83 -14.55 65.98
C THR A 5 -27.49 -13.06 65.84
N ARG A 6 -26.21 -12.68 65.80
CA ARG A 6 -25.76 -11.27 65.78
C ARG A 6 -25.57 -10.69 64.37
N ILE A 7 -25.59 -11.51 63.32
CA ILE A 7 -25.48 -11.03 61.92
C ILE A 7 -26.85 -10.62 61.35
N LEU A 8 -27.95 -11.09 61.94
CA LEU A 8 -29.30 -10.82 61.41
C LEU A 8 -29.81 -9.40 61.72
N LEU A 9 -29.30 -8.73 62.77
CA LEU A 9 -29.79 -7.42 63.18
C LEU A 9 -29.11 -6.23 62.48
N LEU A 10 -27.92 -6.41 61.89
CA LEU A 10 -27.27 -5.37 61.08
C LEU A 10 -27.71 -5.36 59.61
N ALA A 11 -28.34 -6.45 59.13
CA ALA A 11 -28.89 -6.54 57.78
C ALA A 11 -30.32 -6.00 57.66
N LEU A 12 -30.98 -5.70 58.78
CA LEU A 12 -32.37 -5.22 58.81
C LEU A 12 -32.52 -3.71 59.03
N LEU A 13 -31.44 -2.98 59.36
CA LEU A 13 -31.48 -1.52 59.54
C LEU A 13 -30.91 -0.71 58.36
N SER A 14 -30.32 -1.36 57.36
CA SER A 14 -29.73 -0.70 56.16
C SER A 14 -30.63 -0.78 54.92
N SER A 15 -31.81 -1.39 55.01
CA SER A 15 -32.73 -1.59 53.87
C SER A 15 -33.78 -0.48 53.71
N GLY A 16 -33.76 0.54 54.56
CA GLY A 16 -34.84 1.53 54.70
C GLY A 16 -34.71 2.83 53.90
N LEU A 17 -33.64 3.02 53.12
CA LEU A 17 -33.40 4.25 52.33
C LEU A 17 -32.83 3.90 50.95
N ALA A 18 -33.48 3.01 50.21
CA ALA A 18 -33.35 3.03 48.76
C ALA A 18 -34.17 4.22 48.26
N SER A 19 -33.53 5.37 48.07
CA SER A 19 -34.09 6.45 47.26
C SER A 19 -34.55 5.83 45.94
N VAL A 20 -35.85 5.87 45.67
CA VAL A 20 -36.38 5.56 44.34
C VAL A 20 -35.81 6.61 43.41
N ALA A 21 -34.64 6.34 42.83
CA ALA A 21 -34.14 7.12 41.72
C ALA A 21 -35.18 6.95 40.61
N ALA A 22 -35.94 8.01 40.33
CA ALA A 22 -36.90 7.98 39.24
C ALA A 22 -36.15 7.62 37.96
N ALA A 23 -36.49 6.49 37.34
CA ALA A 23 -35.85 6.04 36.13
C ALA A 23 -36.15 7.07 35.02
N LYS A 24 -35.10 7.73 34.51
CA LYS A 24 -35.23 8.61 33.35
C LYS A 24 -35.62 7.77 32.13
N SER A 25 -36.56 8.26 31.35
CA SER A 25 -36.95 7.63 30.07
C SER A 25 -37.37 8.70 29.07
N TRP A 26 -37.38 8.33 27.80
CA TRP A 26 -37.88 9.20 26.74
C TRP A 26 -38.42 8.33 25.60
N ARG A 27 -39.25 8.92 24.75
CA ARG A 27 -39.77 8.29 23.53
C ARG A 27 -40.09 9.34 22.49
N VAL A 28 -40.19 8.91 21.23
CA VAL A 28 -40.70 9.77 20.15
C VAL A 28 -42.21 9.59 20.10
N ALA A 29 -42.95 10.62 20.50
CA ALA A 29 -44.41 10.60 20.48
C ALA A 29 -44.98 10.79 19.07
N ASP A 30 -44.27 11.54 18.22
CA ASP A 30 -44.68 11.78 16.85
C ASP A 30 -43.46 12.16 16.00
N PHE A 31 -43.42 11.67 14.76
CA PHE A 31 -42.37 11.97 13.80
C PHE A 31 -42.99 12.28 12.43
N GLN A 32 -42.89 13.52 11.98
CA GLN A 32 -43.47 13.94 10.71
C GLN A 32 -42.43 14.57 9.79
N ASP A 33 -42.30 14.03 8.58
CA ASP A 33 -41.46 14.63 7.54
C ASP A 33 -42.28 15.35 6.48
N ASN A 34 -41.88 16.58 6.17
CA ASN A 34 -42.31 17.29 4.98
C ASN A 34 -41.13 17.40 4.02
N ILE A 35 -41.23 16.70 2.89
CA ILE A 35 -40.17 16.58 1.89
C ILE A 35 -40.62 17.26 0.61
N SER A 36 -39.78 18.13 0.06
CA SER A 36 -40.00 18.76 -1.24
C SER A 36 -38.84 18.44 -2.17
N VAL A 37 -39.12 17.66 -3.22
CA VAL A 37 -38.16 17.27 -4.26
C VAL A 37 -38.23 18.29 -5.39
N ALA A 38 -37.12 19.00 -5.62
CA ALA A 38 -36.98 19.98 -6.67
C ALA A 38 -36.70 19.33 -8.03
N LYS A 39 -36.84 20.12 -9.10
CA LYS A 39 -36.61 19.66 -10.48
C LYS A 39 -35.20 19.10 -10.70
N ASP A 40 -34.19 19.62 -10.01
CA ASP A 40 -32.80 19.14 -10.08
C ASP A 40 -32.55 17.83 -9.29
N GLY A 41 -33.60 17.22 -8.74
CA GLY A 41 -33.53 16.02 -7.90
C GLY A 41 -32.96 16.25 -6.50
N SER A 42 -32.69 17.51 -6.11
CA SER A 42 -32.39 17.81 -4.70
C SER A 42 -33.68 17.86 -3.88
N ALA A 43 -33.60 17.48 -2.62
CA ALA A 43 -34.74 17.50 -1.71
C ALA A 43 -34.49 18.47 -0.55
N VAL A 44 -35.52 19.17 -0.11
CA VAL A 44 -35.56 19.83 1.19
C VAL A 44 -36.41 18.98 2.11
N VAL A 45 -35.83 18.53 3.21
CA VAL A 45 -36.49 17.72 4.23
C VAL A 45 -36.69 18.58 5.47
N THR A 46 -37.91 18.62 5.99
CA THR A 46 -38.25 19.26 7.25
C THR A 46 -38.85 18.23 8.20
N GLU A 47 -38.04 17.76 9.16
CA GLU A 47 -38.44 16.78 10.17
C GLU A 47 -39.05 17.51 11.38
N HIS A 48 -40.22 17.07 11.84
CA HIS A 48 -40.86 17.51 13.07
C HIS A 48 -40.90 16.34 14.05
N ILE A 49 -40.11 16.41 15.11
CA ILE A 49 -39.91 15.32 16.05
C ILE A 49 -40.45 15.74 17.41
N THR A 50 -41.54 15.13 17.85
CA THR A 50 -42.13 15.35 19.17
C THR A 50 -41.62 14.32 20.16
N LEU A 51 -40.90 14.79 21.17
CA LEU A 51 -40.20 14.00 22.17
C LEU A 51 -40.90 14.14 23.51
N ALA A 52 -41.22 13.01 24.14
CA ALA A 52 -41.76 12.98 25.49
C ALA A 52 -40.67 12.53 26.47
N PHE A 53 -40.26 13.42 27.36
CA PHE A 53 -39.21 13.19 28.35
C PHE A 53 -39.81 12.90 29.74
N VAL A 54 -39.24 11.92 30.42
CA VAL A 54 -39.44 11.65 31.85
C VAL A 54 -38.09 11.76 32.56
N GLY A 55 -38.05 12.56 33.62
CA GLY A 55 -36.83 13.04 34.26
C GLY A 55 -36.19 14.22 33.51
N GLU A 56 -35.00 14.60 33.95
CA GLU A 56 -34.26 15.76 33.44
C GLU A 56 -33.34 15.39 32.27
N TRP A 57 -33.53 16.04 31.13
CA TRP A 57 -32.73 15.91 29.91
C TRP A 57 -32.28 17.29 29.42
N HIS A 58 -31.24 17.30 28.57
CA HIS A 58 -30.62 18.50 28.02
C HIS A 58 -30.76 18.60 26.49
N GLY A 59 -31.12 17.50 25.83
CA GLY A 59 -31.27 17.49 24.38
C GLY A 59 -31.26 16.11 23.76
N ILE A 60 -31.11 16.09 22.43
CA ILE A 60 -30.99 14.86 21.64
C ILE A 60 -29.80 14.92 20.68
N HIS A 61 -29.26 13.75 20.36
CA HIS A 61 -28.55 13.53 19.11
C HIS A 61 -29.53 13.10 18.03
N ARG A 62 -29.43 13.67 16.84
CA ARG A 62 -30.12 13.21 15.62
C ARG A 62 -29.05 12.83 14.60
N THR A 63 -29.01 11.55 14.21
CA THR A 63 -28.04 11.03 13.24
C THR A 63 -28.71 10.76 11.90
N ILE A 64 -28.17 11.35 10.82
CA ILE A 64 -28.65 11.17 9.44
C ILE A 64 -27.55 10.44 8.67
N PRO A 65 -27.79 9.22 8.14
CA PRO A 65 -26.78 8.53 7.35
C PRO A 65 -26.55 9.28 6.04
N ILE A 66 -25.29 9.44 5.68
CA ILE A 66 -24.84 10.16 4.47
C ILE A 66 -23.95 9.30 3.56
N GLU A 67 -23.43 8.17 4.04
CA GLU A 67 -22.65 7.22 3.24
C GLU A 67 -23.45 5.93 3.02
N TYR A 68 -23.51 5.47 1.77
CA TYR A 68 -24.24 4.28 1.35
C TYR A 68 -23.41 3.41 0.40
N PRO A 69 -23.65 2.09 0.35
CA PRO A 69 -23.03 1.25 -0.66
C PRO A 69 -23.58 1.58 -2.05
N GLY A 70 -22.72 2.10 -2.92
CA GLY A 70 -22.98 2.37 -4.34
C GLY A 70 -22.61 1.20 -5.26
N PRO A 71 -22.69 1.43 -6.58
CA PRO A 71 -22.29 0.44 -7.58
C PRO A 71 -20.87 -0.08 -7.36
N ASN A 72 -20.64 -1.38 -7.59
CA ASN A 72 -19.33 -2.03 -7.35
C ASN A 72 -18.78 -1.87 -5.91
N ARG A 73 -19.66 -1.60 -4.93
CA ARG A 73 -19.31 -1.33 -3.52
C ARG A 73 -18.41 -0.11 -3.34
N THR A 74 -18.46 0.86 -4.24
CA THR A 74 -17.93 2.21 -3.97
C THR A 74 -18.89 2.94 -3.03
N ASN A 75 -18.43 4.02 -2.44
CA ASN A 75 -19.25 4.85 -1.57
C ASN A 75 -20.15 5.73 -2.43
N TYR A 76 -21.41 5.79 -2.04
CA TYR A 76 -22.41 6.70 -2.54
C TYR A 76 -22.75 7.68 -1.43
N GLU A 77 -22.34 8.94 -1.59
CA GLU A 77 -22.51 9.96 -0.57
C GLU A 77 -23.72 10.84 -0.86
N LEU A 78 -24.52 11.11 0.17
CA LEU A 78 -25.56 12.13 0.20
C LEU A 78 -24.97 13.44 0.74
N TYR A 79 -25.21 14.53 0.02
CA TYR A 79 -24.74 15.84 0.45
C TYR A 79 -25.83 16.54 1.25
N VAL A 80 -25.81 16.30 2.57
CA VAL A 80 -26.73 16.90 3.54
C VAL A 80 -26.18 18.22 4.06
N ASP A 81 -26.95 19.29 3.88
CA ASP A 81 -26.69 20.64 4.36
C ASP A 81 -27.82 21.09 5.28
N VAL A 82 -27.52 21.25 6.58
CA VAL A 82 -28.53 21.60 7.60
C VAL A 82 -28.77 23.10 7.59
N THR A 83 -30.00 23.51 7.27
CA THR A 83 -30.36 24.91 7.09
C THR A 83 -30.90 25.54 8.36
N SER A 84 -31.65 24.80 9.19
CA SER A 84 -32.14 25.31 10.47
C SER A 84 -32.50 24.19 11.46
N VAL A 85 -32.39 24.52 12.76
CA VAL A 85 -32.93 23.71 13.86
C VAL A 85 -33.70 24.64 14.80
N SER A 86 -34.98 24.35 15.03
CA SER A 86 -35.90 25.16 15.83
C SER A 86 -36.78 24.31 16.76
N ASP A 87 -37.45 24.94 17.71
CA ASP A 87 -38.53 24.32 18.47
C ASP A 87 -39.87 24.42 17.72
N GLY A 88 -40.92 23.77 18.26
CA GLY A 88 -42.27 23.81 17.67
C GLY A 88 -42.98 25.18 17.68
N GLU A 89 -42.35 26.24 18.22
CA GLU A 89 -42.82 27.63 18.07
C GLU A 89 -41.99 28.41 17.03
N GLY A 90 -41.05 27.74 16.35
CA GLY A 90 -40.16 28.34 15.36
C GLY A 90 -38.97 29.10 15.96
N ARG A 91 -38.70 28.97 17.27
CA ARG A 91 -37.53 29.60 17.90
C ARG A 91 -36.29 28.77 17.65
N ALA A 92 -35.20 29.40 17.22
CA ALA A 92 -33.95 28.71 16.93
C ALA A 92 -33.39 27.99 18.16
N LEU A 93 -33.00 26.73 18.00
CA LEU A 93 -32.32 25.94 19.02
C LEU A 93 -30.81 25.94 18.78
N LYS A 94 -30.04 25.88 19.87
CA LYS A 94 -28.59 25.66 19.78
C LYS A 94 -28.35 24.22 19.35
N TYR A 95 -27.44 24.02 18.39
CA TYR A 95 -26.97 22.69 18.02
C TYR A 95 -25.50 22.71 17.58
N ASP A 96 -24.85 21.57 17.74
CA ASP A 96 -23.55 21.29 17.10
C ASP A 96 -23.77 20.28 15.98
N SER A 97 -23.03 20.44 14.87
CA SER A 97 -23.07 19.51 13.73
C SER A 97 -21.70 18.93 13.46
N SER A 98 -21.63 17.61 13.30
CA SER A 98 -20.40 16.90 12.95
C SER A 98 -20.67 15.79 11.94
N VAL A 99 -19.62 15.34 11.25
CA VAL A 99 -19.65 14.11 10.45
C VAL A 99 -18.81 13.07 11.17
N SER A 100 -19.35 11.87 11.35
CA SER A 100 -18.62 10.75 11.93
C SER A 100 -19.20 9.43 11.44
N ASN A 101 -18.33 8.50 11.04
CA ASN A 101 -18.69 7.13 10.64
C ASN A 101 -19.80 7.03 9.58
N GLY A 102 -19.83 7.94 8.60
CA GLY A 102 -20.84 7.97 7.55
C GLY A 102 -22.20 8.56 7.97
N PHE A 103 -22.25 9.25 9.12
CA PHE A 103 -23.44 9.97 9.59
C PHE A 103 -23.15 11.45 9.78
N ARG A 104 -24.14 12.29 9.48
CA ARG A 104 -24.28 13.64 10.00
C ARG A 104 -24.92 13.55 11.39
N ASP A 105 -24.17 13.88 12.43
CA ASP A 105 -24.68 13.94 13.81
C ASP A 105 -25.00 15.39 14.20
N LEU A 106 -26.23 15.60 14.66
CA LEU A 106 -26.71 16.87 15.19
C LEU A 106 -26.96 16.72 16.68
N LYS A 107 -26.12 17.36 17.49
CA LYS A 107 -26.32 17.46 18.93
C LYS A 107 -27.17 18.69 19.21
N ILE A 108 -28.46 18.50 19.46
CA ILE A 108 -29.46 19.56 19.60
C ILE A 108 -29.76 19.77 21.08
N TYR A 109 -29.62 21.00 21.55
CA TYR A 109 -29.88 21.39 22.93
C TYR A 109 -31.34 21.83 23.09
N ILE A 110 -32.09 21.16 23.96
CA ILE A 110 -33.51 21.42 24.19
C ILE A 110 -33.68 22.00 25.61
N PRO A 111 -34.01 23.29 25.76
CA PRO A 111 -34.18 23.90 27.06
C PRO A 111 -35.42 23.36 27.78
N HIS A 112 -35.34 23.27 29.11
CA HIS A 112 -36.46 22.88 29.98
C HIS A 112 -37.10 21.54 29.59
N ALA A 113 -36.29 20.53 29.23
CA ALA A 113 -36.72 19.16 28.94
C ALA A 113 -36.76 18.30 30.22
N VAL A 114 -37.57 18.73 31.19
CA VAL A 114 -37.77 18.02 32.47
C VAL A 114 -39.24 17.64 32.58
N ASP A 115 -39.52 16.33 32.55
CA ASP A 115 -40.90 15.80 32.58
C ASP A 115 -41.83 16.51 31.58
N ALA A 116 -41.34 16.71 30.36
CA ALA A 116 -41.94 17.59 29.38
C ALA A 116 -42.01 16.96 27.99
N THR A 117 -43.01 17.37 27.23
CA THR A 117 -43.09 17.12 25.78
C THR A 117 -42.53 18.34 25.04
N ARG A 118 -41.62 18.10 24.09
CA ARG A 118 -40.97 19.13 23.29
C ARG A 118 -40.92 18.71 21.83
N THR A 119 -41.10 19.66 20.92
CA THR A 119 -40.98 19.43 19.48
C THR A 119 -39.72 20.10 18.98
N VAL A 120 -38.97 19.39 18.15
CA VAL A 120 -37.81 19.88 17.42
C VAL A 120 -38.12 19.82 15.93
N GLU A 121 -37.83 20.91 15.24
CA GLU A 121 -37.93 21.02 13.79
C GLU A 121 -36.52 21.10 13.19
N ILE A 122 -36.22 20.25 12.23
CA ILE A 122 -34.92 20.17 11.56
C ILE A 122 -35.15 20.32 10.06
N ALA A 123 -34.64 21.39 9.47
CA ALA A 123 -34.66 21.58 8.03
C ALA A 123 -33.27 21.37 7.44
N TYR A 124 -33.18 20.58 6.37
CA TYR A 124 -31.94 20.36 5.65
C TYR A 124 -32.18 20.10 4.16
N ARG A 125 -31.19 20.47 3.34
CA ARG A 125 -31.16 20.15 1.92
C ARG A 125 -30.31 18.91 1.68
N VAL A 126 -30.83 18.00 0.87
CA VAL A 126 -30.15 16.78 0.43
C VAL A 126 -29.92 16.87 -1.07
N ARG A 127 -28.68 16.68 -1.51
CA ARG A 127 -28.37 16.40 -2.93
C ARG A 127 -27.92 14.96 -3.07
N ASN A 128 -28.06 14.42 -4.28
CA ASN A 128 -27.78 13.02 -4.60
C ASN A 128 -28.73 12.02 -3.91
N GLY A 129 -29.88 12.48 -3.41
CA GLY A 129 -30.90 11.64 -2.75
C GLY A 129 -31.90 10.99 -3.71
N THR A 130 -32.12 11.56 -4.89
CA THR A 130 -32.93 10.94 -5.96
C THR A 130 -32.06 10.04 -6.82
N ARG A 131 -32.57 8.84 -7.13
CA ARG A 131 -31.95 7.90 -8.07
C ARG A 131 -32.59 8.07 -9.44
N PHE A 132 -31.77 7.98 -10.48
CA PHE A 132 -32.19 8.12 -11.87
C PHE A 132 -31.93 6.78 -12.57
N PHE A 133 -32.98 6.07 -12.98
CA PHE A 133 -32.91 4.82 -13.74
C PHE A 133 -33.19 5.06 -15.22
N GLU A 134 -33.18 4.03 -16.07
CA GLU A 134 -33.45 4.20 -17.50
C GLU A 134 -34.93 4.53 -17.79
N ASP A 135 -35.86 3.92 -17.05
CA ASP A 135 -37.30 3.97 -17.30
C ASP A 135 -38.08 4.87 -16.32
N HIS A 136 -37.48 5.22 -15.19
CA HIS A 136 -38.07 6.09 -14.16
C HIS A 136 -36.99 6.75 -13.30
N ASP A 137 -37.42 7.72 -12.49
CA ASP A 137 -36.64 8.25 -11.37
C ASP A 137 -37.29 7.78 -10.07
N GLU A 138 -36.50 7.65 -9.01
CA GLU A 138 -36.93 7.07 -7.74
C GLU A 138 -36.47 7.95 -6.58
N PHE A 139 -37.41 8.36 -5.72
CA PHE A 139 -37.12 8.96 -4.42
C PHE A 139 -37.44 7.95 -3.33
N TYR A 140 -36.41 7.21 -2.91
CA TYR A 140 -36.51 6.15 -1.91
C TYR A 140 -35.84 6.59 -0.59
N TRP A 141 -36.65 6.87 0.42
CA TRP A 141 -36.22 7.57 1.63
C TRP A 141 -36.69 6.87 2.91
N ASN A 142 -35.78 6.62 3.86
CA ASN A 142 -36.16 6.28 5.22
C ASN A 142 -36.55 7.58 5.93
N VAL A 143 -37.81 7.71 6.32
CA VAL A 143 -38.35 8.91 7.01
C VAL A 143 -37.74 9.00 8.40
N THR A 144 -38.04 8.02 9.25
CA THR A 144 -37.53 7.98 10.62
C THR A 144 -36.13 7.40 10.70
N GLY A 145 -35.86 6.37 9.88
CA GLY A 145 -34.74 5.44 10.06
C GLY A 145 -34.97 4.35 11.10
N ASN A 146 -33.99 3.45 11.25
CA ASN A 146 -34.06 2.26 12.11
C ASN A 146 -33.07 2.28 13.30
N ASP A 147 -32.40 3.40 13.56
CA ASP A 147 -31.37 3.50 14.61
C ASP A 147 -31.86 4.22 15.89
N TRP A 148 -33.18 4.37 16.04
CA TRP A 148 -33.78 4.86 17.29
C TRP A 148 -33.74 3.78 18.39
N PRO A 149 -33.15 4.06 19.57
CA PRO A 149 -33.10 3.12 20.70
C PRO A 149 -34.39 3.13 21.53
N VAL A 150 -35.39 3.92 21.12
CA VAL A 150 -36.69 4.07 21.77
C VAL A 150 -37.80 3.83 20.74
N PRO A 151 -39.01 3.45 21.16
CA PRO A 151 -40.14 3.33 20.25
C PRO A 151 -40.58 4.71 19.71
N ILE A 152 -41.28 4.67 18.58
CA ILE A 152 -41.94 5.82 17.95
C ILE A 152 -43.44 5.53 17.92
N ASP A 153 -44.24 6.32 18.61
CA ASP A 153 -45.69 6.04 18.73
C ASP A 153 -46.42 6.20 17.39
N HIS A 154 -46.00 7.18 16.60
CA HIS A 154 -46.60 7.50 15.30
C HIS A 154 -45.54 8.12 14.37
N ALA A 155 -45.57 7.75 13.09
CA ALA A 155 -44.76 8.40 12.08
C ALA A 155 -45.53 8.60 10.76
N ALA A 156 -45.33 9.76 10.15
CA ALA A 156 -45.92 10.12 8.87
C ALA A 156 -44.94 10.93 8.00
N ALA A 157 -45.20 10.96 6.70
CA ALA A 157 -44.45 11.80 5.78
C ALA A 157 -45.31 12.30 4.63
N THR A 158 -45.02 13.50 4.16
CA THR A 158 -45.53 14.03 2.89
C THR A 158 -44.36 14.34 1.98
N VAL A 159 -44.36 13.77 0.77
CA VAL A 159 -43.36 14.03 -0.26
C VAL A 159 -44.02 14.75 -1.42
N SER A 160 -43.52 15.94 -1.77
CA SER A 160 -44.03 16.78 -2.85
C SER A 160 -43.01 16.88 -3.99
N PHE A 161 -43.51 16.94 -5.23
CA PHE A 161 -42.74 17.01 -6.46
C PHE A 161 -43.19 18.22 -7.30
N PRO A 162 -42.47 18.60 -8.37
CA PRO A 162 -42.93 19.66 -9.27
C PRO A 162 -44.33 19.35 -9.84
N ASP A 163 -45.12 20.39 -10.11
CA ASP A 163 -46.52 20.25 -10.58
C ASP A 163 -46.68 19.34 -11.82
N ALA A 164 -45.63 19.24 -12.65
CA ALA A 164 -45.59 18.35 -13.81
C ALA A 164 -45.73 16.85 -13.45
N ALA A 165 -45.49 16.47 -12.19
CA ALA A 165 -45.68 15.12 -11.69
C ALA A 165 -47.13 14.78 -11.33
N ALA A 166 -48.05 15.75 -11.40
CA ALA A 166 -49.41 15.57 -10.95
C ALA A 166 -50.13 14.43 -11.69
N GLY A 167 -50.62 13.44 -10.95
CA GLY A 167 -51.35 12.30 -11.50
C GLY A 167 -50.49 11.21 -12.15
N SER A 168 -49.15 11.31 -12.10
CA SER A 168 -48.25 10.35 -12.73
C SER A 168 -47.36 9.57 -11.75
N LEU A 169 -47.43 9.90 -10.45
CA LEU A 169 -46.64 9.26 -9.40
C LEU A 169 -47.19 7.88 -9.03
N ARG A 170 -46.29 6.96 -8.68
CA ARG A 170 -46.62 5.73 -7.96
C ARG A 170 -45.85 5.72 -6.65
N ALA A 171 -46.53 5.41 -5.56
CA ALA A 171 -45.94 5.50 -4.23
C ALA A 171 -46.21 4.25 -3.41
N GLN A 172 -45.26 3.89 -2.56
CA GLN A 172 -45.35 2.75 -1.69
C GLN A 172 -44.57 3.01 -0.38
N ALA A 173 -44.94 2.35 0.71
CA ALA A 173 -44.25 2.51 1.99
C ALA A 173 -44.16 1.20 2.79
N PHE A 174 -43.10 1.11 3.58
CA PHE A 174 -42.77 -0.04 4.41
C PHE A 174 -42.53 0.40 5.85
N THR A 175 -42.87 -0.48 6.78
CA THR A 175 -42.74 -0.22 8.22
C THR A 175 -42.12 -1.41 8.96
N GLY A 176 -41.59 -1.16 10.15
CA GLY A 176 -40.99 -2.16 11.03
C GLY A 176 -39.47 -2.08 11.08
N VAL A 177 -38.84 -3.07 11.71
CA VAL A 177 -37.36 -3.15 11.84
C VAL A 177 -36.68 -3.32 10.48
N TYR A 178 -35.39 -3.01 10.41
CA TYR A 178 -34.59 -3.16 9.19
C TYR A 178 -34.79 -4.56 8.56
N GLY A 179 -35.10 -4.61 7.27
CA GLY A 179 -35.42 -5.85 6.55
C GLY A 179 -36.90 -6.23 6.50
N SER A 180 -37.78 -5.53 7.24
CA SER A 180 -39.22 -5.81 7.26
C SER A 180 -39.88 -5.53 5.91
N ALA A 181 -40.77 -6.40 5.44
CA ALA A 181 -41.59 -6.15 4.26
C ALA A 181 -43.04 -5.72 4.60
N GLU A 182 -43.32 -5.41 5.87
CA GLU A 182 -44.64 -4.94 6.30
C GLU A 182 -44.99 -3.61 5.62
N ARG A 183 -46.23 -3.50 5.15
CA ARG A 183 -46.73 -2.34 4.40
C ARG A 183 -47.22 -1.24 5.34
N ALA A 184 -46.83 -0.01 5.04
CA ALA A 184 -47.43 1.21 5.59
C ALA A 184 -48.45 1.80 4.60
N THR A 185 -49.25 2.75 5.08
CA THR A 185 -50.21 3.48 4.23
C THR A 185 -49.46 4.41 3.28
N ALA A 186 -49.89 4.43 2.01
CA ALA A 186 -49.37 5.31 0.97
C ALA A 186 -50.53 5.79 0.10
N LYS A 187 -50.64 7.11 -0.09
CA LYS A 187 -51.68 7.74 -0.89
C LYS A 187 -51.07 8.83 -1.76
N VAL A 188 -51.31 8.77 -3.07
CA VAL A 188 -50.92 9.82 -4.00
C VAL A 188 -52.06 10.81 -4.15
N ASP A 189 -51.77 12.11 -4.11
CA ASP A 189 -52.70 13.21 -4.34
C ASP A 189 -52.02 14.33 -5.13
N GLY A 190 -52.44 14.53 -6.38
CA GLY A 190 -51.81 15.47 -7.31
C GLY A 190 -50.32 15.16 -7.52
N ALA A 191 -49.46 16.13 -7.24
CA ALA A 191 -47.99 16.02 -7.30
C ALA A 191 -47.34 15.68 -5.95
N ALA A 192 -48.13 15.16 -4.99
CA ALA A 192 -47.64 14.75 -3.67
C ALA A 192 -48.04 13.31 -3.33
N ALA A 193 -47.28 12.70 -2.42
CA ALA A 193 -47.58 11.41 -1.82
C ALA A 193 -47.53 11.54 -0.28
N GLN A 194 -48.57 11.01 0.37
CA GLN A 194 -48.73 10.99 1.83
C GLN A 194 -48.54 9.55 2.34
N PHE A 195 -47.86 9.44 3.46
CA PHE A 195 -47.47 8.16 4.06
C PHE A 195 -47.70 8.19 5.57
N GLU A 196 -48.13 7.04 6.10
CA GLU A 196 -48.44 6.93 7.54
C GLU A 196 -48.22 5.50 8.04
N THR A 197 -47.68 5.37 9.24
CA THR A 197 -47.58 4.08 9.93
C THR A 197 -48.94 3.58 10.38
N ASN A 198 -49.22 2.29 10.18
CA ASN A 198 -50.48 1.68 10.60
C ASN A 198 -50.51 1.35 12.10
N ASN A 199 -49.34 1.19 12.72
CA ASN A 199 -49.15 0.82 14.12
C ASN A 199 -47.92 1.58 14.67
N PRO A 200 -47.79 1.75 16.00
CA PRO A 200 -46.58 2.23 16.63
C PRO A 200 -45.33 1.43 16.23
N LEU A 201 -44.22 2.11 16.04
CA LEU A 201 -42.94 1.50 15.70
C LEU A 201 -42.22 1.05 16.98
N PRO A 202 -41.75 -0.22 17.05
CA PRO A 202 -40.92 -0.68 18.16
C PRO A 202 -39.55 0.02 18.16
N MET A 203 -38.73 -0.23 19.18
CA MET A 203 -37.31 0.12 19.14
C MET A 203 -36.68 -0.43 17.85
N ARG A 204 -35.88 0.40 17.17
CA ARG A 204 -35.30 0.12 15.84
C ARG A 204 -36.31 -0.07 14.70
N GLY A 205 -37.59 0.17 14.94
CA GLY A 205 -38.61 0.26 13.90
C GLY A 205 -38.46 1.56 13.13
N GLY A 206 -38.82 1.54 11.84
CA GLY A 206 -38.77 2.71 11.00
C GLY A 206 -39.85 2.73 9.92
N LEU A 207 -40.11 3.92 9.38
CA LEU A 207 -40.93 4.15 8.20
C LEU A 207 -40.01 4.45 7.00
N THR A 208 -40.20 3.70 5.91
CA THR A 208 -39.51 3.92 4.63
C THR A 208 -40.53 4.18 3.54
N VAL A 209 -40.31 5.22 2.74
CA VAL A 209 -41.20 5.63 1.64
C VAL A 209 -40.45 5.55 0.33
N ASP A 210 -41.18 5.21 -0.73
CA ASP A 210 -40.65 5.01 -2.06
C ASP A 210 -41.63 5.60 -3.08
N VAL A 211 -41.15 6.55 -3.87
CA VAL A 211 -41.92 7.21 -4.91
C VAL A 211 -41.23 7.02 -6.25
N TYR A 212 -41.96 6.43 -7.19
CA TYR A 212 -41.57 6.30 -8.59
C TYR A 212 -42.12 7.49 -9.37
N ILE A 213 -41.22 8.20 -10.06
CA ILE A 213 -41.48 9.37 -10.88
C ILE A 213 -41.19 9.02 -12.35
N PRO A 214 -42.12 9.27 -13.28
CA PRO A 214 -41.82 9.14 -14.71
C PRO A 214 -40.65 10.02 -15.15
N LYS A 215 -39.97 9.59 -16.22
CA LYS A 215 -38.91 10.39 -16.83
C LYS A 215 -39.37 11.77 -17.30
N ASP A 216 -38.39 12.65 -17.49
CA ASP A 216 -38.54 14.02 -17.98
C ASP A 216 -39.26 15.00 -17.02
N ILE A 217 -39.60 14.57 -15.80
CA ILE A 217 -40.07 15.44 -14.72
C ILE A 217 -38.89 16.03 -13.94
N LEU A 218 -37.92 15.18 -13.59
CA LEU A 218 -36.70 15.56 -12.90
C LEU A 218 -35.52 15.63 -13.89
N GLU A 219 -34.58 16.51 -13.61
CA GLU A 219 -33.37 16.70 -14.39
C GLU A 219 -32.20 15.95 -13.74
N GLU A 220 -31.70 14.92 -14.43
CA GLU A 220 -30.56 14.15 -13.95
C GLU A 220 -29.29 15.04 -13.88
N PRO A 221 -28.50 14.95 -12.80
CA PRO A 221 -27.23 15.66 -12.71
C PRO A 221 -26.27 15.30 -13.85
N GLY A 222 -25.68 16.33 -14.47
CA GLY A 222 -24.70 16.17 -15.53
C GLY A 222 -23.50 15.31 -15.13
N ALA A 223 -22.82 14.72 -16.12
CA ALA A 223 -21.70 13.80 -15.89
C ALA A 223 -20.56 14.41 -15.05
N ILE A 224 -20.27 15.70 -15.23
CA ILE A 224 -19.24 16.42 -14.46
C ILE A 224 -19.64 16.54 -12.98
N THR A 225 -20.90 16.85 -12.69
CA THR A 225 -21.42 16.95 -11.32
C THR A 225 -21.32 15.60 -10.62
N ARG A 226 -21.75 14.52 -11.29
CA ARG A 226 -21.63 13.15 -10.77
C ARG A 226 -20.17 12.74 -10.56
N PHE A 227 -19.26 13.15 -11.44
CA PHE A 227 -17.83 12.91 -11.26
C PHE A 227 -17.30 13.58 -9.98
N PHE A 228 -17.60 14.86 -9.75
CA PHE A 228 -17.18 15.53 -8.52
C PHE A 228 -17.83 14.94 -7.27
N TRP A 229 -19.09 14.52 -7.36
CA TRP A 229 -19.74 13.80 -6.26
C TRP A 229 -19.09 12.44 -5.98
N PHE A 230 -18.69 11.72 -7.01
CA PHE A 230 -17.96 10.46 -6.87
C PHE A 230 -16.62 10.71 -6.18
N ILE A 231 -15.83 11.68 -6.65
CA ILE A 231 -14.52 11.99 -6.07
C ILE A 231 -14.65 12.49 -4.62
N GLY A 232 -15.66 13.29 -4.31
CA GLY A 232 -15.96 13.76 -2.95
C GLY A 232 -16.22 12.62 -1.97
N GLY A 233 -17.07 11.67 -2.34
CA GLY A 233 -17.38 10.51 -1.51
C GLY A 233 -16.32 9.41 -1.51
N ASN A 234 -15.32 9.48 -2.39
CA ASN A 234 -14.30 8.46 -2.56
C ASN A 234 -12.88 9.07 -2.48
N PRO A 235 -12.49 9.69 -1.36
CA PRO A 235 -11.24 10.44 -1.25
C PRO A 235 -9.97 9.57 -1.42
N ALA A 236 -10.08 8.24 -1.32
CA ALA A 236 -8.99 7.31 -1.56
C ALA A 236 -8.40 7.40 -3.00
N VAL A 237 -9.17 7.89 -3.98
CA VAL A 237 -8.71 8.13 -5.37
C VAL A 237 -7.51 9.07 -5.45
N PHE A 238 -7.29 9.92 -4.44
CA PHE A 238 -6.19 10.87 -4.44
C PHE A 238 -4.85 10.26 -4.01
N LEU A 239 -4.85 9.05 -3.42
CA LEU A 239 -3.61 8.42 -2.92
C LEU A 239 -2.54 8.22 -4.01
N PRO A 240 -2.87 7.70 -5.22
CA PRO A 240 -1.90 7.62 -6.32
C PRO A 240 -1.37 8.98 -6.78
N LEU A 241 -2.24 9.99 -6.82
CA LEU A 241 -1.88 11.35 -7.26
C LEU A 241 -0.92 12.01 -6.28
N VAL A 242 -1.18 11.88 -4.97
CA VAL A 242 -0.27 12.38 -3.93
C VAL A 242 1.04 11.60 -3.95
N THR A 243 0.98 10.27 -4.13
CA THR A 243 2.18 9.43 -4.25
C THR A 243 3.06 9.91 -5.41
N LEU A 244 2.46 10.15 -6.59
CA LEU A 244 3.19 10.69 -7.73
C LEU A 244 3.74 12.10 -7.44
N ALA A 245 2.93 12.98 -6.84
CA ALA A 245 3.33 14.35 -6.51
C ALA A 245 4.47 14.43 -5.47
N VAL A 246 4.62 13.43 -4.60
CA VAL A 246 5.74 13.33 -3.65
C VAL A 246 6.95 12.65 -4.29
N MET A 247 6.74 11.52 -4.98
CA MET A 247 7.84 10.74 -5.56
C MET A 247 8.52 11.44 -6.73
N PHE A 248 7.77 12.18 -7.55
CA PHE A 248 8.31 12.86 -8.72
C PHE A 248 9.34 13.95 -8.36
N PRO A 249 9.06 14.90 -7.44
CA PRO A 249 10.07 15.86 -6.99
C PRO A 249 11.24 15.20 -6.27
N LEU A 250 10.99 14.17 -5.44
CA LEU A 250 12.06 13.43 -4.78
C LEU A 250 13.04 12.83 -5.79
N TRP A 251 12.51 12.18 -6.83
CA TRP A 251 13.34 11.68 -7.92
C TRP A 251 14.04 12.80 -8.68
N TRP A 252 13.31 13.85 -9.06
CA TRP A 252 13.86 14.95 -9.86
C TRP A 252 15.04 15.65 -9.18
N TYR A 253 14.94 15.90 -7.87
CA TYR A 253 15.95 16.66 -7.13
C TYR A 253 17.02 15.79 -6.44
N LYS A 254 16.68 14.55 -6.04
CA LYS A 254 17.58 13.70 -5.25
C LYS A 254 17.90 12.35 -5.87
N GLY A 255 17.07 11.83 -6.76
CA GLY A 255 17.21 10.49 -7.33
C GLY A 255 17.76 10.44 -8.75
N ARG A 256 17.81 11.56 -9.47
CA ARG A 256 18.27 11.62 -10.85
C ARG A 256 19.80 11.69 -10.92
N ASP A 257 20.40 10.73 -11.62
CA ASP A 257 21.83 10.77 -11.97
C ASP A 257 22.19 12.08 -12.68
N GLN A 258 23.28 12.72 -12.24
CA GLN A 258 23.77 13.93 -12.88
C GLN A 258 24.48 13.58 -14.20
N ASP A 259 24.10 14.26 -15.27
CA ASP A 259 24.77 14.13 -16.57
C ASP A 259 26.18 14.75 -16.48
N PRO A 260 27.25 13.96 -16.66
CA PRO A 260 28.63 14.48 -16.59
C PRO A 260 29.04 15.24 -17.86
N GLY A 261 28.22 15.29 -18.91
CA GLY A 261 28.49 16.01 -20.15
C GLY A 261 29.61 15.40 -21.00
N MET A 262 29.82 14.08 -20.90
CA MET A 262 30.89 13.36 -21.60
C MET A 262 30.34 12.15 -22.36
N SER A 263 30.92 11.87 -23.52
CA SER A 263 30.64 10.63 -24.27
C SER A 263 31.55 9.49 -23.82
N VAL A 264 31.11 8.25 -24.01
CA VAL A 264 31.91 7.06 -23.72
C VAL A 264 33.04 6.95 -24.74
N ALA A 265 34.29 7.05 -24.30
CA ALA A 265 35.48 6.84 -25.10
C ALA A 265 36.21 5.55 -24.64
N PRO A 266 36.78 4.73 -25.55
CA PRO A 266 37.52 3.54 -25.15
C PRO A 266 38.67 3.86 -24.20
N MET A 267 38.75 3.14 -23.08
CA MET A 267 39.83 3.26 -22.09
C MET A 267 40.64 1.96 -22.07
N TYR A 268 41.96 2.05 -21.99
CA TYR A 268 42.86 0.88 -22.05
C TYR A 268 43.15 0.25 -20.68
N GLU A 269 42.80 0.95 -19.61
CA GLU A 269 42.99 0.50 -18.23
C GLU A 269 41.72 0.78 -17.41
N PRO A 270 41.44 -0.03 -16.38
CA PRO A 270 40.34 0.24 -15.47
C PRO A 270 40.57 1.56 -14.72
N PRO A 271 39.51 2.25 -14.27
CA PRO A 271 39.65 3.48 -13.51
C PRO A 271 40.49 3.25 -12.24
N PRO A 272 41.39 4.18 -11.87
CA PRO A 272 42.30 3.99 -10.75
C PRO A 272 41.54 3.85 -9.43
N GLY A 273 41.90 2.84 -8.65
CA GLY A 273 41.33 2.59 -7.33
C GLY A 273 39.92 1.98 -7.34
N ILE A 274 39.47 1.42 -8.45
CA ILE A 274 38.22 0.66 -8.57
C ILE A 274 38.55 -0.81 -8.72
N SER A 275 38.08 -1.66 -7.81
CA SER A 275 38.24 -3.13 -7.90
C SER A 275 37.32 -3.73 -8.98
N PRO A 276 37.54 -4.98 -9.40
CA PRO A 276 36.66 -5.66 -10.35
C PRO A 276 35.19 -5.69 -9.89
N ALA A 277 34.95 -6.04 -8.62
CA ALA A 277 33.61 -6.10 -8.05
C ALA A 277 32.94 -4.71 -8.03
N GLU A 278 33.70 -3.66 -7.70
CA GLU A 278 33.24 -2.28 -7.74
C GLU A 278 32.92 -1.81 -9.16
N ALA A 279 33.71 -2.22 -10.17
CA ALA A 279 33.50 -1.88 -11.56
C ALA A 279 32.20 -2.50 -12.11
N GLY A 280 31.96 -3.78 -11.83
CA GLY A 280 30.71 -4.46 -12.19
C GLY A 280 29.49 -3.80 -11.52
N THR A 281 29.60 -3.52 -10.22
CA THR A 281 28.56 -2.84 -9.45
C THR A 281 28.23 -1.45 -10.02
N LEU A 282 29.24 -0.67 -10.41
CA LEU A 282 29.06 0.69 -10.91
C LEU A 282 28.38 0.73 -12.30
N LEU A 283 28.53 -0.34 -13.09
CA LEU A 283 27.95 -0.43 -14.42
C LEU A 283 26.41 -0.57 -14.36
N GLU A 284 25.94 -1.47 -13.49
CA GLU A 284 24.54 -1.92 -13.39
C GLU A 284 23.82 -1.43 -12.11
N ASP A 285 24.48 -0.64 -11.26
CA ASP A 285 24.01 -0.18 -9.93
C ASP A 285 23.56 -1.32 -8.99
N THR A 286 23.96 -2.54 -9.31
CA THR A 286 23.52 -3.76 -8.63
C THR A 286 24.73 -4.67 -8.50
N ILE A 287 24.90 -5.29 -7.33
CA ILE A 287 25.96 -6.27 -7.11
C ILE A 287 25.49 -7.63 -7.62
N HIS A 288 25.99 -8.03 -8.78
CA HIS A 288 25.76 -9.33 -9.40
C HIS A 288 26.66 -10.40 -8.78
N PRO A 289 26.27 -11.67 -8.86
CA PRO A 289 27.13 -12.77 -8.41
C PRO A 289 28.51 -12.80 -9.05
N ARG A 290 28.60 -12.44 -10.34
CA ARG A 290 29.87 -12.34 -11.08
C ARG A 290 30.83 -11.30 -10.49
N ASP A 291 30.29 -10.25 -9.87
CA ASP A 291 31.10 -9.20 -9.24
C ASP A 291 31.81 -9.80 -8.01
N ILE A 292 31.08 -10.57 -7.20
CA ILE A 292 31.61 -11.25 -6.01
C ILE A 292 32.62 -12.35 -6.40
N THR A 293 32.35 -13.13 -7.46
CA THR A 293 33.28 -14.18 -7.89
C THR A 293 34.52 -13.60 -8.58
N SER A 294 34.42 -12.44 -9.24
CA SER A 294 35.57 -11.74 -9.80
C SER A 294 36.61 -11.37 -8.74
N THR A 295 36.17 -11.07 -7.50
CA THR A 295 37.06 -10.83 -6.35
C THR A 295 37.98 -12.02 -6.09
N MET A 296 37.48 -13.25 -6.18
CA MET A 296 38.30 -14.44 -5.96
C MET A 296 39.35 -14.63 -7.05
N VAL A 297 38.99 -14.34 -8.31
CA VAL A 297 39.96 -14.40 -9.42
C VAL A 297 40.99 -13.26 -9.31
N ASP A 298 40.57 -12.06 -8.89
CA ASP A 298 41.50 -10.95 -8.60
C ASP A 298 42.51 -11.30 -7.52
N MET A 299 42.07 -11.96 -6.44
CA MET A 299 42.95 -12.46 -5.39
C MET A 299 43.94 -13.51 -5.91
N ALA A 300 43.54 -14.33 -6.87
CA ALA A 300 44.44 -15.30 -7.50
C ALA A 300 45.51 -14.61 -8.34
N VAL A 301 45.10 -13.64 -9.16
CA VAL A 301 46.00 -12.84 -10.01
C VAL A 301 46.99 -12.02 -9.16
N ARG A 302 46.55 -11.49 -8.01
CA ARG A 302 47.40 -10.75 -7.04
C ARG A 302 48.23 -11.67 -6.13
N GLY A 303 48.16 -13.00 -6.34
CA GLY A 303 48.97 -14.01 -5.66
C GLY A 303 48.61 -14.24 -4.19
N TYR A 304 47.37 -13.98 -3.78
CA TYR A 304 46.86 -14.34 -2.46
C TYR A 304 46.39 -15.80 -2.41
N ILE A 305 45.83 -16.29 -3.51
CA ILE A 305 45.31 -17.65 -3.60
C ILE A 305 45.82 -18.37 -4.85
N LYS A 306 45.80 -19.70 -4.79
CA LYS A 306 45.94 -20.57 -5.95
C LYS A 306 44.68 -21.43 -6.06
N ILE A 307 44.21 -21.63 -7.28
CA ILE A 307 42.99 -22.36 -7.59
C ILE A 307 43.36 -23.66 -8.29
N GLU A 308 42.88 -24.78 -7.76
CA GLU A 308 43.06 -26.10 -8.33
C GLU A 308 41.69 -26.71 -8.67
N GLU A 309 41.44 -26.95 -9.95
CA GLU A 309 40.27 -27.69 -10.42
C GLU A 309 40.48 -29.18 -10.11
N THR A 310 39.44 -29.82 -9.59
CA THR A 310 39.39 -31.26 -9.31
C THR A 310 38.16 -31.83 -10.02
N ALA A 311 38.31 -33.00 -10.64
CA ALA A 311 37.24 -33.65 -11.39
C ALA A 311 37.05 -35.07 -10.89
N GLU A 312 35.87 -35.37 -10.37
CA GLU A 312 35.46 -36.72 -9.96
C GLU A 312 34.46 -37.28 -10.97
N LYS A 313 34.72 -38.50 -11.45
CA LYS A 313 33.85 -39.19 -12.41
C LYS A 313 32.91 -40.14 -11.69
N VAL A 314 31.62 -39.84 -11.68
CA VAL A 314 30.58 -40.70 -11.11
C VAL A 314 29.75 -41.31 -12.24
N VAL A 315 30.06 -42.57 -12.59
CA VAL A 315 29.37 -43.45 -13.57
C VAL A 315 29.20 -42.84 -14.98
N LEU A 316 28.32 -41.85 -15.15
CA LEU A 316 28.03 -41.14 -16.41
C LEU A 316 28.17 -39.62 -16.33
N PHE A 317 28.38 -39.06 -15.13
CA PHE A 317 28.50 -37.62 -14.90
C PHE A 317 29.87 -37.28 -14.31
N THR A 318 30.49 -36.21 -14.80
CA THR A 318 31.72 -35.66 -14.23
C THR A 318 31.34 -34.48 -13.36
N HIS A 319 31.58 -34.59 -12.06
CA HIS A 319 31.44 -33.48 -11.12
C HIS A 319 32.77 -32.76 -11.00
N LYS A 320 32.77 -31.45 -11.25
CA LYS A 320 33.91 -30.57 -10.99
C LYS A 320 33.75 -29.95 -9.60
N ASP A 321 34.87 -29.81 -8.90
CA ASP A 321 34.99 -29.05 -7.66
C ASP A 321 36.32 -28.28 -7.69
N TYR A 322 36.47 -27.27 -6.85
CA TYR A 322 37.66 -26.40 -6.83
C TYR A 322 38.26 -26.35 -5.43
N VAL A 323 39.57 -26.48 -5.35
CA VAL A 323 40.36 -26.34 -4.13
C VAL A 323 41.07 -25.00 -4.16
N PHE A 324 40.81 -24.17 -3.16
CA PHE A 324 41.50 -22.91 -2.96
C PHE A 324 42.63 -23.10 -1.96
N HIS A 325 43.83 -22.67 -2.33
CA HIS A 325 45.04 -22.71 -1.51
C HIS A 325 45.47 -21.28 -1.17
N LEU A 326 45.65 -20.97 0.11
CA LEU A 326 46.13 -19.67 0.57
C LEU A 326 47.65 -19.60 0.40
N LEU A 327 48.13 -18.63 -0.38
CA LEU A 327 49.56 -18.43 -0.64
C LEU A 327 50.19 -17.43 0.32
N LYS A 328 49.40 -16.44 0.77
CA LYS A 328 49.84 -15.40 1.70
C LYS A 328 49.17 -15.60 3.06
N PRO A 329 49.94 -15.92 4.11
CA PRO A 329 49.43 -16.01 5.48
C PRO A 329 48.73 -14.71 5.92
N ARG A 330 47.83 -14.82 6.89
CA ARG A 330 46.98 -13.71 7.36
C ARG A 330 47.79 -12.50 7.84
N GLU A 331 48.99 -12.74 8.36
CA GLU A 331 49.92 -11.70 8.83
C GLU A 331 50.47 -10.84 7.70
N GLN A 332 50.43 -11.33 6.46
CA GLN A 332 50.90 -10.64 5.26
C GLN A 332 49.77 -9.93 4.49
N TRP A 333 48.55 -9.93 5.04
CA TRP A 333 47.41 -9.21 4.49
C TRP A 333 47.57 -7.71 4.78
N GLY A 334 48.31 -7.01 3.92
CA GLY A 334 48.61 -5.57 4.04
C GLY A 334 47.43 -4.64 3.73
N GLY A 335 47.72 -3.33 3.67
CA GLY A 335 46.75 -2.26 3.38
C GLY A 335 46.20 -2.22 1.95
N ASP A 336 46.71 -3.08 1.05
CA ASP A 336 46.28 -3.14 -0.35
C ASP A 336 44.99 -3.95 -0.54
N LEU A 337 44.52 -4.69 0.48
CA LEU A 337 43.26 -5.44 0.43
C LEU A 337 42.07 -4.53 0.74
N ALA A 338 41.10 -4.51 -0.15
CA ALA A 338 39.81 -3.89 0.11
C ALA A 338 39.06 -4.65 1.24
N PRO A 339 38.19 -4.01 2.02
CA PRO A 339 37.41 -4.66 3.08
C PRO A 339 36.64 -5.89 2.58
N HIS A 340 35.99 -5.81 1.42
CA HIS A 340 35.23 -6.92 0.84
C HIS A 340 36.15 -8.10 0.43
N GLU A 341 37.37 -7.82 -0.04
CA GLU A 341 38.40 -8.81 -0.37
C GLU A 341 38.87 -9.53 0.90
N ARG A 342 39.05 -8.80 2.01
CA ARG A 342 39.43 -9.37 3.30
C ARG A 342 38.34 -10.30 3.83
N VAL A 343 37.08 -9.84 3.84
CA VAL A 343 35.94 -10.66 4.29
C VAL A 343 35.81 -11.92 3.44
N MET A 344 36.03 -11.83 2.13
CA MET A 344 36.08 -12.99 1.24
C MET A 344 37.13 -14.00 1.70
N LEU A 345 38.39 -13.58 1.88
CA LEU A 345 39.48 -14.46 2.29
C LEU A 345 39.24 -15.07 3.69
N GLU A 346 38.77 -14.28 4.65
CA GLU A 346 38.48 -14.75 6.00
C GLU A 346 37.41 -15.84 6.02
N ASN A 347 36.35 -15.68 5.21
CA ASN A 347 35.25 -16.64 5.19
C ASN A 347 35.56 -17.89 4.35
N VAL A 348 36.33 -17.76 3.26
CA VAL A 348 36.82 -18.91 2.49
C VAL A 348 37.79 -19.73 3.35
N PHE A 349 38.80 -19.11 3.95
CA PHE A 349 39.88 -19.79 4.67
C PHE A 349 39.68 -19.84 6.19
N ALA A 350 38.44 -19.78 6.67
CA ALA A 350 38.17 -19.82 8.11
C ALA A 350 38.54 -21.18 8.75
N GLY A 351 38.66 -22.24 7.95
CA GLY A 351 39.03 -23.59 8.41
C GLY A 351 40.52 -23.96 8.28
N GLY A 352 41.36 -23.08 7.74
CA GLY A 352 42.78 -23.35 7.46
C GLY A 352 43.22 -22.77 6.11
N ASP A 353 44.43 -23.15 5.66
CA ASP A 353 45.05 -22.60 4.44
C ASP A 353 44.57 -23.27 3.15
N GLU A 354 43.75 -24.33 3.24
CA GLU A 354 43.15 -25.01 2.09
C GLU A 354 41.63 -25.12 2.30
N THR A 355 40.84 -24.85 1.26
CA THR A 355 39.37 -25.00 1.33
C THR A 355 38.78 -25.41 -0.01
N ARG A 356 37.91 -26.43 0.02
CA ARG A 356 37.09 -26.84 -1.14
C ARG A 356 35.87 -25.95 -1.31
N LEU A 357 35.55 -25.61 -2.55
CA LEU A 357 34.35 -24.84 -2.90
C LEU A 357 33.09 -25.54 -2.39
N SER A 358 32.94 -26.84 -2.60
CA SER A 358 31.81 -27.62 -2.09
C SER A 358 31.59 -27.50 -0.57
N SER A 359 32.65 -27.29 0.22
CA SER A 359 32.56 -27.15 1.69
C SER A 359 32.01 -25.80 2.16
N LEU A 360 31.97 -24.81 1.26
CA LEU A 360 31.39 -23.48 1.51
C LEU A 360 29.86 -23.48 1.38
N LYS A 361 29.26 -24.57 0.88
CA LYS A 361 27.82 -24.71 0.69
C LYS A 361 27.10 -24.61 2.04
N ASN A 362 25.98 -23.88 2.09
CA ASN A 362 25.22 -23.58 3.30
C ASN A 362 25.99 -22.84 4.40
N ARG A 363 27.20 -22.34 4.12
CA ARG A 363 28.03 -21.61 5.08
C ARG A 363 28.33 -20.19 4.60
N PHE A 364 28.76 -20.05 3.35
CA PHE A 364 29.26 -18.77 2.83
C PHE A 364 28.17 -17.72 2.61
N TYR A 365 26.89 -18.13 2.54
CA TYR A 365 25.76 -17.20 2.34
C TYR A 365 25.64 -16.12 3.42
N THR A 366 26.19 -16.36 4.62
CA THR A 366 26.22 -15.37 5.71
C THR A 366 27.23 -14.25 5.47
N ALA A 367 28.27 -14.49 4.67
CA ALA A 367 29.29 -13.49 4.30
C ALA A 367 28.85 -12.61 3.13
N VAL A 368 27.96 -13.11 2.26
CA VAL A 368 27.50 -12.38 1.07
C VAL A 368 26.90 -11.00 1.39
N PRO A 369 26.01 -10.83 2.39
CA PRO A 369 25.51 -9.51 2.77
C PRO A 369 26.61 -8.55 3.23
N VAL A 370 27.61 -9.04 3.97
CA VAL A 370 28.74 -8.23 4.45
C VAL A 370 29.62 -7.79 3.28
N ILE A 371 29.93 -8.70 2.35
CA ILE A 371 30.68 -8.39 1.13
C ILE A 371 29.96 -7.32 0.30
N ARG A 372 28.63 -7.45 0.13
CA ARG A 372 27.81 -6.45 -0.57
C ARG A 372 27.89 -5.08 0.10
N GLN A 373 27.75 -5.06 1.43
CA GLN A 373 27.83 -3.84 2.23
C GLN A 373 29.20 -3.18 2.13
N ASP A 374 30.29 -3.96 2.15
CA ASP A 374 31.66 -3.46 2.06
C ASP A 374 31.94 -2.85 0.69
N ILE A 375 31.57 -3.52 -0.41
CA ILE A 375 31.68 -2.99 -1.78
C ILE A 375 30.96 -1.64 -1.87
N MET A 376 29.73 -1.56 -1.37
CA MET A 376 28.94 -0.34 -1.44
C MET A 376 29.50 0.78 -0.54
N SER A 377 29.97 0.42 0.66
CA SER A 377 30.59 1.37 1.59
C SER A 377 31.87 1.95 1.01
N GLU A 378 32.67 1.16 0.30
CA GLU A 378 33.85 1.67 -0.41
C GLU A 378 33.49 2.61 -1.55
N LEU A 379 32.53 2.26 -2.40
CA LEU A 379 32.05 3.15 -3.47
C LEU A 379 31.56 4.48 -2.89
N LYS A 380 30.89 4.46 -1.74
CA LYS A 380 30.46 5.66 -1.01
C LYS A 380 31.64 6.45 -0.44
N ASN A 381 32.60 5.80 0.22
CA ASN A 381 33.81 6.43 0.75
C ASN A 381 34.65 7.08 -0.36
N LYS A 382 34.63 6.49 -1.57
CA LYS A 382 35.24 7.03 -2.79
C LYS A 382 34.44 8.19 -3.38
N GLY A 383 33.27 8.53 -2.85
CA GLY A 383 32.40 9.62 -3.30
C GLY A 383 31.73 9.34 -4.64
N ILE A 384 31.47 8.07 -4.96
CA ILE A 384 30.83 7.64 -6.22
C ILE A 384 29.31 7.76 -6.12
N TYR A 385 28.74 7.36 -4.97
CA TYR A 385 27.31 7.50 -4.67
C TYR A 385 27.07 8.58 -3.61
N LEU A 386 26.07 9.45 -3.82
CA LEU A 386 25.55 10.36 -2.79
C LEU A 386 24.66 9.61 -1.81
N LEU A 387 23.91 8.66 -2.34
CA LEU A 387 22.93 7.82 -1.67
C LEU A 387 23.27 6.38 -2.00
N ASP A 388 23.37 5.51 -0.99
CA ASP A 388 23.58 4.09 -1.24
C ASP A 388 22.32 3.52 -1.93
N PRO A 389 22.44 2.86 -3.11
CA PRO A 389 21.33 2.24 -3.85
C PRO A 389 20.47 1.28 -3.01
N GLU A 390 21.05 0.54 -2.06
CA GLU A 390 20.30 -0.32 -1.13
C GLU A 390 19.66 0.51 0.02
N SER A 391 20.26 1.64 0.39
CA SER A 391 19.72 2.64 1.34
C SER A 391 18.71 3.63 0.75
N ALA A 392 18.49 3.63 -0.58
CA ALA A 392 17.40 4.35 -1.23
C ALA A 392 16.03 4.00 -0.62
N ASN A 393 15.96 2.83 0.04
CA ASN A 393 14.88 2.40 0.92
C ASN A 393 14.59 3.36 2.10
N GLY A 394 15.57 4.08 2.64
CA GLY A 394 15.36 5.02 3.75
C GLY A 394 14.59 6.27 3.33
N TYR A 395 14.90 6.83 2.15
CA TYR A 395 14.15 7.95 1.58
C TYR A 395 12.78 7.52 1.06
N SER A 396 12.67 6.29 0.55
CA SER A 396 11.39 5.75 0.10
C SER A 396 10.45 5.43 1.28
N VAL A 397 10.98 5.05 2.45
CA VAL A 397 10.23 4.98 3.72
C VAL A 397 9.82 6.36 4.22
N ALA A 398 10.73 7.33 4.21
CA ALA A 398 10.38 8.72 4.57
C ALA A 398 9.31 9.30 3.64
N ALA A 399 9.38 8.99 2.34
CA ALA A 399 8.37 9.36 1.35
C ALA A 399 7.03 8.68 1.64
N ALA A 400 7.01 7.39 1.97
CA ALA A 400 5.80 6.68 2.35
C ALA A 400 5.14 7.30 3.58
N VAL A 401 5.93 7.65 4.60
CA VAL A 401 5.44 8.36 5.79
C VAL A 401 4.89 9.74 5.42
N ALA A 402 5.60 10.52 4.58
CA ALA A 402 5.13 11.82 4.11
C ALA A 402 3.83 11.73 3.29
N ILE A 403 3.62 10.64 2.55
CA ILE A 403 2.39 10.38 1.79
C ILE A 403 1.25 9.99 2.75
N LEU A 404 1.50 9.13 3.74
CA LEU A 404 0.44 8.56 4.59
C LEU A 404 0.02 9.48 5.74
N ILE A 405 0.90 10.33 6.27
CA ILE A 405 0.58 11.23 7.39
C ILE A 405 -0.61 12.15 7.07
N PRO A 406 -0.66 12.87 5.93
CA PRO A 406 -1.82 13.71 5.59
C PRO A 406 -3.12 12.92 5.56
N PHE A 407 -3.13 11.71 5.00
CA PHE A 407 -4.32 10.85 4.95
C PHE A 407 -4.75 10.42 6.36
N ALA A 408 -3.80 10.04 7.22
CA ALA A 408 -4.08 9.70 8.60
C ALA A 408 -4.65 10.88 9.40
N ILE A 409 -4.13 12.09 9.19
CA ILE A 409 -4.64 13.32 9.81
C ILE A 409 -6.07 13.61 9.34
N PHE A 410 -6.33 13.56 8.03
CA PHE A 410 -7.65 13.82 7.46
C PHE A 410 -8.70 12.79 7.95
N GLN A 411 -8.29 11.52 8.10
CA GLN A 411 -9.13 10.48 8.69
C GLN A 411 -9.41 10.75 10.18
N TYR A 412 -8.38 11.08 10.95
CA TYR A 412 -8.50 11.31 12.40
C TYR A 412 -9.38 12.53 12.71
N LEU A 413 -9.26 13.60 11.92
CA LEU A 413 -10.07 14.81 12.06
C LEU A 413 -11.50 14.64 11.53
N GLY A 414 -11.83 13.49 10.91
CA GLY A 414 -13.16 13.23 10.33
C GLY A 414 -13.46 14.07 9.08
N TRP A 415 -12.44 14.66 8.44
CA TRP A 415 -12.61 15.46 7.22
C TRP A 415 -12.82 14.61 5.96
N ALA A 416 -12.33 13.38 5.97
CA ALA A 416 -12.48 12.42 4.89
C ALA A 416 -12.52 11.00 5.45
N ASN A 417 -13.38 10.15 4.88
CA ASN A 417 -13.44 8.73 5.21
C ASN A 417 -12.80 7.90 4.09
N PHE A 418 -11.54 7.51 4.24
CA PHE A 418 -10.83 6.72 3.23
C PHE A 418 -11.26 5.24 3.19
N PHE A 419 -11.98 4.79 4.22
CA PHE A 419 -12.50 3.42 4.33
C PHE A 419 -13.93 3.28 3.80
N SER A 420 -14.55 4.37 3.33
CA SER A 420 -15.90 4.36 2.75
C SER A 420 -16.01 3.39 1.56
N SER A 421 -14.89 3.12 0.87
CA SER A 421 -14.81 2.23 -0.29
C SER A 421 -13.60 1.31 -0.24
N VAL A 422 -13.74 0.18 0.44
CA VAL A 422 -12.65 -0.81 0.56
C VAL A 422 -12.07 -1.26 -0.79
N PRO A 423 -12.87 -1.58 -1.84
CA PRO A 423 -12.31 -2.00 -3.13
C PRO A 423 -11.48 -0.89 -3.79
N LEU A 424 -11.97 0.34 -3.74
CA LEU A 424 -11.30 1.49 -4.34
C LEU A 424 -10.01 1.84 -3.58
N LEU A 425 -10.04 1.72 -2.25
CA LEU A 425 -8.84 1.87 -1.41
C LEU A 425 -7.78 0.84 -1.79
N ILE A 426 -8.14 -0.44 -1.96
CA ILE A 426 -7.21 -1.49 -2.39
C ILE A 426 -6.57 -1.14 -3.74
N VAL A 427 -7.38 -0.78 -4.74
CA VAL A 427 -6.88 -0.40 -6.06
C VAL A 427 -5.94 0.82 -5.97
N SER A 428 -6.32 1.83 -5.18
CA SER A 428 -5.53 3.05 -4.99
C SER A 428 -4.19 2.75 -4.31
N VAL A 429 -4.16 1.85 -3.32
CA VAL A 429 -2.94 1.38 -2.66
C VAL A 429 -2.06 0.61 -3.64
N LEU A 430 -2.62 -0.29 -4.46
CA LEU A 430 -1.86 -1.06 -5.44
C LEU A 430 -1.21 -0.16 -6.51
N ILE A 431 -1.95 0.82 -7.03
CA ILE A 431 -1.40 1.79 -7.99
C ILE A 431 -0.31 2.64 -7.31
N SER A 432 -0.52 3.09 -6.09
CA SER A 432 0.48 3.87 -5.34
C SER A 432 1.75 3.05 -5.07
N ALA A 433 1.62 1.77 -4.71
CA ALA A 433 2.73 0.85 -4.53
C ALA A 433 3.50 0.63 -5.84
N LEU A 434 2.80 0.51 -6.98
CA LEU A 434 3.43 0.41 -8.29
C LEU A 434 4.21 1.68 -8.64
N ILE A 435 3.62 2.86 -8.45
CA ILE A 435 4.29 4.15 -8.66
C ILE A 435 5.55 4.22 -7.80
N TRP A 436 5.42 3.94 -6.51
CA TRP A 436 6.53 3.96 -5.55
C TRP A 436 7.64 2.99 -5.98
N TRP A 437 7.30 1.76 -6.37
CA TRP A 437 8.26 0.76 -6.83
C TRP A 437 9.00 1.18 -8.11
N LEU A 438 8.29 1.77 -9.07
CA LEU A 438 8.89 2.31 -10.30
C LEU A 438 9.91 3.40 -9.98
N PHE A 439 9.56 4.36 -9.11
CA PHE A 439 10.49 5.41 -8.72
C PHE A 439 11.66 4.88 -7.89
N ALA A 440 11.42 3.92 -6.98
CA ALA A 440 12.46 3.31 -6.18
C ALA A 440 13.56 2.65 -7.05
N ARG A 441 13.19 2.06 -8.19
CA ARG A 441 14.15 1.48 -9.14
C ARG A 441 15.02 2.49 -9.88
N VAL A 442 14.53 3.72 -10.05
CA VAL A 442 15.24 4.77 -10.82
C VAL A 442 15.96 5.75 -9.88
N MET A 443 15.73 5.67 -8.57
CA MET A 443 16.38 6.50 -7.56
C MET A 443 17.81 6.02 -7.22
N THR A 444 18.70 5.98 -8.20
CA THR A 444 20.14 5.85 -7.96
C THR A 444 20.80 7.21 -8.17
N ALA A 445 21.42 7.77 -7.13
CA ALA A 445 22.02 9.09 -7.18
C ALA A 445 23.55 8.99 -7.19
N LYS A 446 24.13 8.72 -8.37
CA LYS A 446 25.58 8.86 -8.55
C LYS A 446 25.95 10.33 -8.44
N THR A 447 27.11 10.59 -7.86
CA THR A 447 27.71 11.92 -7.87
C THR A 447 28.23 12.22 -9.29
N VAL A 448 28.58 13.48 -9.59
CA VAL A 448 29.30 13.78 -10.85
C VAL A 448 30.55 12.89 -10.98
N LYS A 449 31.29 12.68 -9.89
CA LYS A 449 32.46 11.79 -9.88
C LYS A 449 32.05 10.36 -10.22
N GLY A 450 30.99 9.84 -9.61
CA GLY A 450 30.49 8.49 -9.90
C GLY A 450 30.01 8.32 -11.34
N ALA A 451 29.30 9.31 -11.89
CA ALA A 451 28.87 9.30 -13.28
C ALA A 451 30.08 9.29 -14.24
N ARG A 452 31.13 10.07 -13.96
CA ARG A 452 32.38 10.04 -14.72
C ARG A 452 33.11 8.69 -14.61
N THR A 453 33.21 8.13 -13.40
CA THR A 453 33.84 6.82 -13.20
C THR A 453 33.06 5.72 -13.92
N ARG A 454 31.71 5.78 -13.93
CA ARG A 454 30.89 4.84 -14.68
C ARG A 454 31.14 4.92 -16.18
N ILE A 455 31.25 6.13 -16.74
CA ILE A 455 31.63 6.33 -18.15
C ILE A 455 33.01 5.75 -18.43
N ALA A 456 33.96 5.91 -17.50
CA ALA A 456 35.29 5.35 -17.63
C ALA A 456 35.28 3.81 -17.61
N VAL A 457 34.50 3.19 -16.72
CA VAL A 457 34.26 1.73 -16.70
C VAL A 457 33.61 1.26 -18.01
N LEU A 458 32.60 1.98 -18.51
CA LEU A 458 31.97 1.72 -19.81
C LEU A 458 32.98 1.80 -20.96
N GLY A 459 33.86 2.80 -20.93
CA GLY A 459 34.94 2.94 -21.90
C GLY A 459 35.93 1.78 -21.87
N PHE A 460 36.25 1.27 -20.67
CA PHE A 460 37.11 0.09 -20.51
C PHE A 460 36.41 -1.20 -20.97
N GLN A 461 35.12 -1.36 -20.65
CA GLN A 461 34.30 -2.46 -21.17
C GLN A 461 34.26 -2.45 -22.70
N GLU A 462 34.04 -1.28 -23.31
CA GLU A 462 34.01 -1.11 -24.77
C GLU A 462 35.37 -1.47 -25.41
N PHE A 463 36.48 -1.08 -24.77
CA PHE A 463 37.82 -1.50 -25.21
C PHE A 463 37.95 -3.03 -25.18
N MET A 464 37.64 -3.68 -24.05
CA MET A 464 37.76 -5.14 -23.93
C MET A 464 36.84 -5.89 -24.90
N ASN A 465 35.69 -5.31 -25.23
CA ASN A 465 34.72 -5.90 -26.16
C ASN A 465 35.14 -5.76 -27.64
N ARG A 466 35.90 -4.72 -27.99
CA ARG A 466 36.25 -4.37 -29.39
C ARG A 466 37.72 -4.52 -29.75
N VAL A 467 38.59 -4.86 -28.81
CA VAL A 467 40.04 -4.88 -29.07
C VAL A 467 40.41 -5.99 -30.08
N ASP A 468 41.15 -5.62 -31.13
CA ASP A 468 41.67 -6.56 -32.12
C ASP A 468 42.97 -7.22 -31.66
N ALA A 469 43.16 -8.50 -32.03
CA ALA A 469 44.32 -9.31 -31.68
C ALA A 469 45.68 -8.68 -32.08
N GLU A 470 45.74 -7.92 -33.18
CA GLU A 470 46.98 -7.24 -33.63
C GLU A 470 47.47 -6.18 -32.63
N ARG A 471 46.55 -5.49 -31.94
CA ARG A 471 46.90 -4.51 -30.90
C ARG A 471 47.33 -5.17 -29.60
N LEU A 472 46.87 -6.38 -29.33
CA LEU A 472 47.23 -7.13 -28.13
C LEU A 472 48.62 -7.77 -28.23
N LYS A 473 49.12 -8.06 -29.44
CA LYS A 473 50.47 -8.58 -29.68
C LYS A 473 51.59 -7.66 -29.17
N VAL A 474 51.34 -6.35 -29.09
CA VAL A 474 52.31 -5.36 -28.60
C VAL A 474 52.19 -5.09 -27.10
N MET A 475 51.19 -5.67 -26.44
CA MET A 475 51.01 -5.56 -25.00
C MET A 475 51.73 -6.70 -24.26
N PRO A 476 52.16 -6.50 -23.00
CA PRO A 476 52.73 -7.57 -22.20
C PRO A 476 51.77 -8.77 -22.11
N PRO A 477 52.24 -10.02 -22.24
CA PRO A 477 51.39 -11.22 -22.12
C PRO A 477 50.64 -11.30 -20.79
N THR A 478 51.18 -10.68 -19.72
CA THR A 478 50.56 -10.58 -18.39
C THR A 478 49.29 -9.71 -18.36
N THR A 479 49.01 -8.95 -19.42
CA THR A 479 47.82 -8.08 -19.53
C THR A 479 46.52 -8.90 -19.51
N PHE A 480 46.54 -10.09 -20.10
CA PHE A 480 45.38 -10.98 -20.10
C PHE A 480 44.98 -11.37 -18.68
N GLU A 481 45.94 -11.86 -17.87
CA GLU A 481 45.71 -12.26 -16.49
C GLU A 481 45.33 -11.06 -15.62
N LYS A 482 46.01 -9.92 -15.80
CA LYS A 482 45.76 -8.69 -15.04
C LYS A 482 44.32 -8.19 -15.16
N PHE A 483 43.69 -8.30 -16.33
CA PHE A 483 42.35 -7.75 -16.59
C PHE A 483 41.24 -8.79 -16.67
N LEU A 484 41.56 -10.08 -16.58
CA LEU A 484 40.56 -11.15 -16.55
C LEU A 484 39.49 -10.97 -15.45
N PRO A 485 39.83 -10.59 -14.20
CA PRO A 485 38.81 -10.33 -13.17
C PRO A 485 37.83 -9.22 -13.58
N TYR A 486 38.32 -8.13 -14.19
CA TYR A 486 37.47 -7.05 -14.69
C TYR A 486 36.60 -7.50 -15.86
N ALA A 487 37.15 -8.30 -16.78
CA ALA A 487 36.37 -8.84 -17.89
C ALA A 487 35.21 -9.72 -17.40
N MET A 488 35.43 -10.50 -16.33
CA MET A 488 34.37 -11.31 -15.68
C MET A 488 33.31 -10.44 -15.00
N ALA A 489 33.73 -9.42 -14.24
CA ALA A 489 32.79 -8.50 -13.59
C ALA A 489 31.95 -7.72 -14.61
N LEU A 490 32.57 -7.28 -15.71
CA LEU A 490 31.90 -6.55 -16.80
C LEU A 490 31.17 -7.45 -17.81
N GLY A 491 31.26 -8.77 -17.67
CA GLY A 491 30.57 -9.75 -18.52
C GLY A 491 31.09 -9.83 -19.97
N VAL A 492 32.36 -9.49 -20.20
CA VAL A 492 33.02 -9.49 -21.52
C VAL A 492 34.19 -10.49 -21.60
N GLU A 493 34.29 -11.44 -20.66
CA GLU A 493 35.40 -12.38 -20.54
C GLU A 493 35.61 -13.24 -21.79
N HIS A 494 34.53 -13.60 -22.50
CA HIS A 494 34.60 -14.40 -23.72
C HIS A 494 35.26 -13.62 -24.87
N HIS A 495 34.84 -12.37 -25.10
CA HIS A 495 35.44 -11.49 -26.11
C HIS A 495 36.91 -11.18 -25.77
N TRP A 496 37.18 -10.92 -24.50
CA TRP A 496 38.53 -10.71 -24.01
C TRP A 496 39.44 -11.93 -24.24
N ALA A 497 38.98 -13.13 -23.90
CA ALA A 497 39.74 -14.36 -24.12
C ALA A 497 39.94 -14.71 -25.60
N GLN A 498 38.92 -14.46 -26.44
CA GLN A 498 39.03 -14.64 -27.88
C GLN A 498 40.11 -13.73 -28.49
N ALA A 499 40.23 -12.50 -28.03
CA ALA A 499 41.22 -11.55 -28.54
C ALA A 499 42.67 -11.98 -28.26
N PHE A 500 42.91 -12.80 -27.22
CA PHE A 500 44.22 -13.39 -26.90
C PHE A 500 44.45 -14.79 -27.47
N ALA A 501 43.48 -15.35 -28.22
CA ALA A 501 43.62 -16.68 -28.83
C ALA A 501 44.83 -16.75 -29.77
N GLY A 502 45.75 -17.69 -29.49
CA GLY A 502 46.99 -17.85 -30.26
C GLY A 502 48.12 -16.87 -29.90
N ILE A 503 47.87 -15.89 -29.03
CA ILE A 503 48.89 -14.97 -28.48
C ILE A 503 49.51 -15.59 -27.22
N ILE A 504 48.66 -16.05 -26.29
CA ILE A 504 49.09 -16.67 -25.03
C ILE A 504 49.08 -18.19 -25.15
N LYS A 505 50.20 -18.81 -24.77
CA LYS A 505 50.45 -20.26 -24.90
C LYS A 505 50.78 -20.94 -23.58
N ASP A 506 51.05 -20.14 -22.55
CA ASP A 506 51.32 -20.62 -21.21
C ASP A 506 50.10 -20.31 -20.32
N PRO A 507 49.66 -21.26 -19.48
CA PRO A 507 48.56 -21.04 -18.56
C PRO A 507 49.00 -20.21 -17.35
N PRO A 508 48.05 -19.54 -16.67
CA PRO A 508 48.35 -18.75 -15.48
C PRO A 508 48.90 -19.61 -14.33
N SER A 509 49.94 -19.15 -13.64
CA SER A 509 50.59 -19.91 -12.55
C SER A 509 49.70 -20.15 -11.33
N TRP A 510 48.65 -19.33 -11.17
CA TRP A 510 47.67 -19.43 -10.09
C TRP A 510 46.53 -20.42 -10.36
N TYR A 511 46.42 -20.98 -11.59
CA TYR A 511 45.36 -21.94 -11.95
C TYR A 511 45.91 -23.30 -12.39
N VAL A 512 45.42 -24.37 -11.76
CA VAL A 512 45.78 -25.76 -12.09
C VAL A 512 44.51 -26.53 -12.46
N ALA A 513 44.54 -27.29 -13.55
CA ALA A 513 43.40 -28.11 -13.98
C ALA A 513 43.83 -29.50 -14.47
N PRO A 514 43.08 -30.58 -14.15
CA PRO A 514 43.43 -31.94 -14.54
C PRO A 514 43.23 -32.11 -16.05
N GLY A 515 44.26 -32.57 -16.76
CA GLY A 515 44.17 -32.88 -18.20
C GLY A 515 44.41 -31.71 -19.17
N VAL A 516 44.43 -30.46 -18.70
CA VAL A 516 44.84 -29.28 -19.51
C VAL A 516 46.35 -29.27 -19.77
N TYR A 517 47.11 -30.07 -19.01
CA TYR A 517 48.57 -30.19 -19.05
C TYR A 517 49.06 -31.58 -19.49
N ALA A 518 48.25 -32.33 -20.26
CA ALA A 518 48.74 -33.57 -20.86
C ALA A 518 49.88 -33.24 -21.84
N PRO A 519 50.98 -34.02 -21.89
CA PRO A 519 52.08 -33.77 -22.81
C PRO A 519 51.58 -33.63 -24.26
N GLY A 520 51.70 -32.44 -24.85
CA GLY A 520 51.30 -32.15 -26.23
C GLY A 520 50.03 -31.29 -26.43
N MET A 521 49.31 -30.91 -25.37
CA MET A 521 48.21 -29.93 -25.48
C MET A 521 48.72 -28.50 -25.25
N MET A 522 48.41 -27.58 -26.17
CA MET A 522 48.71 -26.14 -26.03
C MET A 522 47.60 -25.45 -25.23
N PHE A 523 47.96 -24.50 -24.36
CA PHE A 523 46.99 -23.65 -23.66
C PHE A 523 46.12 -22.90 -24.67
N ASN A 524 44.83 -22.80 -24.36
CA ASN A 524 43.86 -22.06 -25.17
C ASN A 524 43.07 -21.10 -24.26
N PRO A 525 43.24 -19.78 -24.43
CA PRO A 525 42.54 -18.77 -23.63
C PRO A 525 41.01 -18.90 -23.66
N ILE A 526 40.42 -19.35 -24.78
CA ILE A 526 38.96 -19.53 -24.92
C ILE A 526 38.45 -20.65 -24.02
N PHE A 527 39.11 -21.82 -24.05
CA PHE A 527 38.75 -22.93 -23.16
C PHE A 527 38.96 -22.55 -21.68
N PHE A 528 40.05 -21.84 -21.39
CA PHE A 528 40.30 -21.34 -20.04
C PHE A 528 39.21 -20.36 -19.57
N SER A 529 38.79 -19.41 -20.41
CA SER A 529 37.67 -18.50 -20.09
C SER A 529 36.36 -19.26 -19.84
N SER A 530 36.08 -20.32 -20.60
CA SER A 530 34.91 -21.17 -20.36
C SER A 530 34.97 -21.92 -19.03
N SER A 531 36.17 -22.37 -18.61
CA SER A 531 36.38 -22.96 -17.29
C SER A 531 36.19 -21.92 -16.17
N MET A 532 36.69 -20.69 -16.35
CA MET A 532 36.49 -19.60 -15.39
C MET A 532 35.02 -19.20 -15.25
N HIS A 533 34.28 -19.15 -16.36
CA HIS A 533 32.84 -18.92 -16.35
C HIS A 533 32.09 -20.04 -15.59
N SER A 534 32.48 -21.30 -15.83
CA SER A 534 31.90 -22.46 -15.14
C SER A 534 32.17 -22.41 -13.63
N MET A 535 33.41 -22.11 -13.24
CA MET A 535 33.81 -21.91 -11.84
C MET A 535 33.01 -20.79 -11.19
N ALA A 536 32.85 -19.64 -11.84
CA ALA A 536 32.06 -18.53 -11.32
C ALA A 536 30.58 -18.92 -11.10
N SER A 537 30.01 -19.72 -12.00
CA SER A 537 28.66 -20.27 -11.84
C SER A 537 28.55 -21.20 -10.63
N ASP A 538 29.50 -22.15 -10.48
CA ASP A 538 29.53 -23.08 -9.35
C ASP A 538 29.71 -22.34 -8.02
N MET A 539 30.60 -21.34 -8.00
CA MET A 539 30.83 -20.47 -6.85
C MET A 539 29.57 -19.71 -6.47
N HIS A 540 28.86 -19.15 -7.45
CA HIS A 540 27.58 -18.49 -7.19
C HIS A 540 26.59 -19.43 -6.52
N GLN A 541 26.37 -20.64 -7.08
CA GLN A 541 25.43 -21.61 -6.52
C GLN A 541 25.76 -21.99 -5.07
N VAL A 542 27.04 -22.14 -4.77
CA VAL A 542 27.53 -22.44 -3.42
C VAL A 542 27.37 -21.25 -2.49
N PHE A 543 27.78 -20.05 -2.91
CA PHE A 543 27.77 -18.84 -2.09
C PHE A 543 26.36 -18.43 -1.66
N VAL A 544 25.34 -18.65 -2.48
CA VAL A 544 23.95 -18.29 -2.14
C VAL A 544 23.13 -19.44 -1.58
N SER A 545 23.71 -20.64 -1.46
CA SER A 545 23.01 -21.80 -0.92
C SER A 545 22.72 -21.60 0.57
N ALA A 546 21.43 -21.61 0.93
CA ALA A 546 20.95 -21.54 2.30
C ALA A 546 20.02 -22.72 2.61
N PRO A 547 19.90 -23.17 3.88
CA PRO A 547 18.97 -24.22 4.28
C PRO A 547 17.52 -23.81 3.96
N ARG A 548 16.73 -24.70 3.34
CA ARG A 548 15.34 -24.40 2.96
C ARG A 548 14.39 -24.56 4.16
N ALA A 549 13.56 -23.56 4.41
CA ALA A 549 12.35 -23.66 5.24
C ALA A 549 11.10 -23.73 4.34
N SER A 550 10.15 -24.62 4.65
CA SER A 550 8.89 -24.80 3.91
C SER A 550 7.74 -24.01 4.56
N SER A 551 6.91 -23.34 3.75
CA SER A 551 5.58 -22.89 4.17
C SER A 551 4.57 -23.03 3.02
N SER A 552 3.37 -23.50 3.37
CA SER A 552 2.21 -23.64 2.48
C SER A 552 1.16 -22.60 2.86
N GLY A 553 0.38 -22.15 1.87
CA GLY A 553 -0.78 -21.29 2.09
C GLY A 553 -1.84 -21.52 1.00
N SER A 554 -3.07 -21.80 1.43
CA SER A 554 -4.27 -21.99 0.61
C SER A 554 -5.16 -20.74 0.62
N GLY A 555 -5.88 -20.53 -0.49
CA GLY A 555 -6.73 -19.35 -0.74
C GLY A 555 -8.18 -19.48 -0.26
N PHE A 556 -8.97 -18.44 -0.57
CA PHE A 556 -10.42 -18.42 -0.43
C PHE A 556 -11.06 -17.50 -1.50
N GLY A 557 -12.26 -17.88 -1.96
CA GLY A 557 -13.10 -17.10 -2.88
C GLY A 557 -14.53 -16.92 -2.34
N GLY A 558 -15.31 -16.04 -2.96
CA GLY A 558 -16.74 -15.84 -2.66
C GLY A 558 -17.44 -14.92 -3.68
N GLY A 559 -18.68 -15.29 -4.06
CA GLY A 559 -19.59 -14.60 -4.99
C GLY A 559 -20.67 -13.71 -4.33
N GLY A 560 -21.52 -13.07 -5.15
CA GLY A 560 -22.46 -11.99 -4.78
C GLY A 560 -23.97 -12.31 -4.84
N PHE A 561 -24.83 -11.27 -4.69
CA PHE A 561 -26.31 -11.31 -4.79
C PHE A 561 -26.92 -9.92 -5.14
N GLY A 562 -28.13 -9.92 -5.74
CA GLY A 562 -29.04 -8.78 -5.96
C GLY A 562 -30.39 -8.97 -5.21
N GLY A 563 -31.23 -7.92 -5.07
CA GLY A 563 -32.40 -7.92 -4.19
C GLY A 563 -33.61 -7.06 -4.61
N GLY A 564 -34.75 -7.29 -3.95
CA GLY A 564 -35.98 -6.48 -3.95
C GLY A 564 -36.19 -5.72 -2.62
N GLY A 565 -37.16 -4.81 -2.55
CA GLY A 565 -37.30 -3.78 -1.49
C GLY A 565 -37.87 -4.25 -0.14
N PHE A 566 -37.42 -3.58 0.95
CA PHE A 566 -37.77 -3.81 2.36
C PHE A 566 -37.56 -2.53 3.20
N SER A 567 -38.04 -2.47 4.45
CA SER A 567 -37.85 -1.37 5.40
C SER A 567 -36.36 -1.15 5.71
N GLY A 568 -35.86 0.08 5.56
CA GLY A 568 -34.44 0.41 5.74
C GLY A 568 -33.59 0.31 4.47
N GLY A 569 -34.18 0.03 3.30
CA GLY A 569 -33.46 0.01 2.02
C GLY A 569 -33.24 1.39 1.36
N GLY A 570 -33.88 2.44 1.88
CA GLY A 570 -33.84 3.79 1.34
C GLY A 570 -32.63 4.62 1.79
N PHE A 571 -32.56 5.85 1.30
CA PHE A 571 -31.62 6.89 1.74
C PHE A 571 -32.20 7.72 2.88
N GLY A 572 -31.37 8.47 3.61
CA GLY A 572 -31.83 9.22 4.78
C GLY A 572 -32.28 8.34 5.94
N GLY A 573 -32.92 8.98 6.94
CA GLY A 573 -33.50 8.35 8.13
C GLY A 573 -32.51 7.47 8.91
N GLY A 574 -31.96 8.01 10.00
CA GLY A 574 -31.08 7.27 10.88
C GLY A 574 -31.70 7.00 12.24
N GLY A 575 -31.22 7.70 13.25
CA GLY A 575 -31.66 7.50 14.62
C GLY A 575 -31.37 8.71 15.49
N GLY A 576 -31.24 8.43 16.78
CA GLY A 576 -30.91 9.44 17.76
C GLY A 576 -30.70 8.87 19.15
N SER A 577 -30.28 9.73 20.06
CA SER A 577 -30.22 9.44 21.50
C SER A 577 -30.59 10.69 22.29
N ALA A 578 -30.89 10.58 23.57
CA ALA A 578 -31.09 11.74 24.45
C ALA A 578 -29.94 11.83 25.46
N PHE A 579 -29.63 13.04 25.93
CA PHE A 579 -28.55 13.30 26.91
C PHE A 579 -28.95 14.34 27.96
#